data_AF-A0A9E0UGY4-F1
#
_entry.id   AF-A0A9E0UGY4-F1
#
_cell.length_a   1.000
_cell.length_b   1.000
_cell.length_c   1.000
_cell.angle_alpha   90.00
_cell.angle_beta   90.00
_cell.angle_gamma   90.00
#
_symmetry.space_group_name_H-M   'P 1'
#
loop_
_entity.id
_entity.type
_entity.pdbx_description
1 polymer ?
#
loop_
_entity_poly.entity_id
_entity_poly.type
_entity_poly.pdbx_seq_one_letter_code
_entity_poly.pdbx_strand_id
1 'polypeptide(L)'
;DDLALMRWASAYYQYPLGEALFSALPARLRRPGAVLDDRVAGVRATAAGLALDLGTLARARTQRQVLELLHGRPMGIEMTHMRARFASCSGPIGALRAKGLVESCRLDPKADTACPPALVGPEPNPDQSRALETVQAALGEFAPFLLEGVTGSGKTEVYIRLIQAVIDSGRQALVLVHAPAPGAPAQASSRPSCLAPFGA
;
A
#
# COMPACT_ATOMS: atom_id res chain seq x y z
N ASP A 1 16.18 -1.21 -18.23
CA ASP A 1 16.29 -2.68 -18.23
C ASP A 1 17.12 -3.10 -17.03
N ASP A 2 16.53 -3.85 -16.11
CA ASP A 2 17.14 -4.21 -14.82
C ASP A 2 18.30 -5.20 -15.01
N LEU A 3 18.23 -6.09 -16.01
CA LEU A 3 19.31 -7.03 -16.28
C LEU A 3 20.56 -6.32 -16.78
N ALA A 4 20.39 -5.28 -17.60
CA ALA A 4 21.49 -4.44 -18.05
C ALA A 4 22.16 -3.71 -16.87
N LEU A 5 21.35 -3.16 -15.95
CA LEU A 5 21.85 -2.53 -14.72
C LEU A 5 22.63 -3.51 -13.84
N MET A 6 22.12 -4.73 -13.64
CA MET A 6 22.80 -5.73 -12.81
C MET A 6 24.11 -6.22 -13.44
N ARG A 7 24.17 -6.36 -14.76
CA ARG A 7 25.42 -6.66 -15.49
C ARG A 7 26.43 -5.54 -15.33
N TRP A 8 26.00 -4.29 -15.49
CA TRP A 8 26.86 -3.13 -15.28
C TRP A 8 27.37 -3.07 -13.84
N ALA A 9 26.51 -3.23 -12.84
CA ALA A 9 26.88 -3.19 -11.43
C ALA A 9 27.85 -4.33 -11.07
N SER A 10 27.62 -5.55 -11.56
CA SER A 10 28.52 -6.69 -11.39
C SER A 10 29.91 -6.42 -11.95
N ALA A 11 29.99 -5.85 -13.15
CA ALA A 11 31.26 -5.49 -13.78
C ALA A 11 31.96 -4.35 -13.04
N TYR A 12 31.21 -3.31 -12.65
CA TYR A 12 31.73 -2.11 -12.01
C TYR A 12 32.24 -2.39 -10.57
N TYR A 13 31.43 -3.07 -9.76
CA TYR A 13 31.77 -3.42 -8.38
C TYR A 13 32.58 -4.71 -8.26
N GLN A 14 32.94 -5.35 -9.39
CA GLN A 14 33.68 -6.61 -9.43
C GLN A 14 33.06 -7.71 -8.55
N TYR A 15 31.72 -7.80 -8.58
CA TYR A 15 30.94 -8.74 -7.78
C TYR A 15 30.31 -9.82 -8.66
N PRO A 16 30.26 -11.11 -8.26
CA PRO A 16 29.73 -12.17 -9.09
C PRO A 16 28.29 -11.91 -9.57
N LEU A 17 28.05 -12.01 -10.88
CA LEU A 17 26.75 -11.68 -11.49
C LEU A 17 25.60 -12.49 -10.88
N GLY A 18 25.82 -13.78 -10.59
CA GLY A 18 24.82 -14.63 -9.95
C GLY A 18 24.37 -14.07 -8.60
N GLU A 19 25.33 -13.71 -7.74
CA GLU A 19 25.04 -13.14 -6.42
C GLU A 19 24.38 -11.76 -6.53
N ALA A 20 24.81 -10.91 -7.48
CA ALA A 20 24.18 -9.62 -7.76
C ALA A 20 22.70 -9.77 -8.15
N LEU A 21 22.38 -10.75 -9.01
CA LEU A 21 21.00 -11.02 -9.43
C LEU A 21 20.17 -11.56 -8.26
N PHE A 22 20.71 -12.50 -7.48
CA PHE A 22 19.97 -13.07 -6.34
C PHE A 22 19.74 -12.05 -5.22
N SER A 23 20.65 -11.09 -5.00
CA SER A 23 20.49 -10.05 -3.99
C SER A 23 19.40 -9.04 -4.37
N ALA A 24 19.25 -8.73 -5.67
CA ALA A 24 18.18 -7.87 -6.18
C ALA A 24 16.78 -8.51 -6.10
N LEU A 25 16.70 -9.86 -6.06
CA LEU A 25 15.43 -10.58 -6.01
C LEU A 25 14.90 -10.76 -4.57
N PRO A 26 13.57 -10.62 -4.36
CA PRO A 26 12.90 -11.06 -3.15
C PRO A 26 13.21 -12.54 -2.85
N ALA A 27 13.37 -12.89 -1.56
CA ALA A 27 13.77 -14.24 -1.15
C ALA A 27 12.92 -15.37 -1.73
N ARG A 28 11.61 -15.13 -1.92
CA ARG A 28 10.66 -16.11 -2.50
C ARG A 28 10.98 -16.43 -3.96
N LEU A 29 11.44 -15.44 -4.72
CA LEU A 29 11.76 -15.56 -6.15
C LEU A 29 13.12 -16.19 -6.43
N ARG A 30 13.94 -16.40 -5.40
CA ARG A 30 15.24 -17.08 -5.53
C ARG A 30 15.09 -18.59 -5.74
N ARG A 31 13.91 -19.15 -5.46
CA ARG A 31 13.64 -20.58 -5.58
C ARG A 31 12.99 -20.89 -6.94
N PRO A 32 13.45 -21.92 -7.67
CA PRO A 32 12.78 -22.35 -8.89
C PRO A 32 11.36 -22.82 -8.57
N GLY A 33 10.40 -22.46 -9.44
CA GLY A 33 8.98 -22.84 -9.28
C GLY A 33 8.19 -21.98 -8.28
N ALA A 34 8.71 -20.82 -7.86
CA ALA A 34 7.97 -19.89 -7.04
C ALA A 34 6.73 -19.37 -7.79
N VAL A 35 5.54 -19.69 -7.29
CA VAL A 35 4.28 -19.10 -7.78
C VAL A 35 4.13 -17.73 -7.13
N LEU A 36 4.08 -16.70 -7.96
CA LEU A 36 3.74 -15.34 -7.55
C LEU A 36 2.21 -15.22 -7.44
N ASP A 37 1.67 -15.63 -6.29
CA ASP A 37 0.30 -15.31 -5.89
C ASP A 37 0.35 -14.39 -4.68
N ASP A 38 0.32 -13.09 -4.94
CA ASP A 38 0.28 -12.06 -3.91
C ASP A 38 -1.12 -11.88 -3.30
N ARG A 39 -2.11 -12.65 -3.77
CA ARG A 39 -3.47 -12.52 -3.25
C ARG A 39 -3.55 -13.01 -1.82
N VAL A 40 -4.20 -12.22 -1.00
CA VAL A 40 -4.39 -12.48 0.42
C VAL A 40 -5.73 -13.15 0.67
N ALA A 41 -5.78 -14.00 1.69
CA ALA A 41 -7.03 -14.62 2.11
C ALA A 41 -7.99 -13.55 2.67
N GLY A 42 -9.19 -13.49 2.11
CA GLY A 42 -10.21 -12.54 2.48
C GLY A 42 -11.59 -13.16 2.56
N VAL A 43 -12.55 -12.34 2.98
CA VAL A 43 -13.96 -12.68 3.07
C VAL A 43 -14.75 -11.61 2.33
N ARG A 44 -15.69 -12.00 1.46
CA ARG A 44 -16.65 -11.08 0.85
C ARG A 44 -18.08 -11.50 1.13
N ALA A 45 -19.02 -10.55 1.07
CA ALA A 45 -20.43 -10.88 1.10
C ALA A 45 -20.87 -11.47 -0.25
N THR A 46 -21.69 -12.52 -0.20
CA THR A 46 -22.35 -13.05 -1.39
C THR A 46 -23.50 -12.13 -1.81
N ALA A 47 -24.07 -12.32 -2.99
CA ALA A 47 -25.28 -11.58 -3.41
C ALA A 47 -26.42 -11.71 -2.38
N ALA A 48 -26.59 -12.91 -1.79
CA ALA A 48 -27.55 -13.14 -0.70
C ALA A 48 -27.18 -12.39 0.58
N GLY A 49 -25.88 -12.26 0.90
CA GLY A 49 -25.40 -11.48 2.03
C GLY A 49 -25.60 -9.98 1.88
N LEU A 50 -25.49 -9.45 0.66
CA LEU A 50 -25.72 -8.04 0.33
C LEU A 50 -27.20 -7.66 0.23
N ALA A 51 -28.07 -8.62 -0.11
CA ALA A 51 -29.51 -8.42 -0.18
C ALA A 51 -30.21 -8.61 1.18
N LEU A 52 -29.51 -9.11 2.19
CA LEU A 52 -30.08 -9.39 3.50
C LEU A 52 -30.28 -8.10 4.29
N ASP A 53 -31.50 -7.86 4.77
CA ASP A 53 -31.74 -6.78 5.73
C ASP A 53 -31.00 -7.05 7.05
N LEU A 54 -30.08 -6.14 7.40
CA LEU A 54 -29.31 -6.15 8.64
C LEU A 54 -30.18 -6.14 9.91
N GLY A 55 -31.45 -5.73 9.81
CA GLY A 55 -32.45 -5.83 10.88
C GLY A 55 -32.74 -7.26 11.31
N THR A 56 -32.63 -8.25 10.42
CA THR A 56 -32.86 -9.68 10.72
C THR A 56 -31.82 -10.28 11.66
N LEU A 57 -30.64 -9.65 11.78
CA LEU A 57 -29.54 -10.08 12.63
C LEU A 57 -29.46 -9.29 13.95
N ALA A 58 -30.54 -8.65 14.39
CA ALA A 58 -30.58 -7.82 15.60
C ALA A 58 -30.02 -8.51 16.87
N ARG A 59 -30.22 -9.83 17.00
CA ARG A 59 -29.73 -10.61 18.16
C ARG A 59 -28.25 -10.99 18.05
N ALA A 60 -27.66 -10.94 16.86
CA ALA A 60 -26.28 -11.37 16.58
C ALA A 60 -25.41 -10.17 16.20
N ARG A 61 -25.10 -9.31 17.19
CA ARG A 61 -24.39 -8.02 17.02
C ARG A 61 -23.12 -8.13 16.16
N THR A 62 -22.27 -9.13 16.42
CA THR A 62 -21.02 -9.33 15.67
C THR A 62 -21.25 -9.79 14.22
N GLN A 63 -22.28 -10.62 13.96
CA GLN A 63 -22.63 -11.02 12.59
C GLN A 63 -23.13 -9.83 11.77
N ARG A 64 -23.98 -9.00 12.38
CA ARG A 64 -24.46 -7.75 11.78
C ARG A 64 -23.30 -6.81 11.46
N GLN A 65 -22.40 -6.57 12.40
CA GLN A 65 -21.26 -5.67 12.20
C GLN A 65 -20.30 -6.14 11.10
N VAL A 66 -20.10 -7.46 10.97
CA VAL A 66 -19.29 -8.03 9.88
C VAL A 66 -19.97 -7.81 8.53
N LEU A 67 -21.27 -8.09 8.41
CA LEU A 67 -22.00 -7.85 7.17
C LEU A 67 -22.07 -6.37 6.82
N GLU A 68 -22.36 -5.49 7.78
CA GLU A 68 -22.37 -4.03 7.58
C GLU A 68 -21.04 -3.52 7.00
N LEU A 69 -19.92 -4.05 7.50
CA LEU A 69 -18.60 -3.73 6.97
C LEU A 69 -18.40 -4.25 5.53
N LEU A 70 -18.92 -5.44 5.21
CA LEU A 70 -18.86 -6.03 3.87
C LEU A 70 -19.81 -5.35 2.87
N HIS A 71 -20.93 -4.77 3.31
CA HIS A 71 -21.81 -3.97 2.44
C HIS A 71 -21.09 -2.72 1.91
N GLY A 72 -20.22 -2.12 2.73
CA GLY A 72 -19.37 -0.99 2.31
C GLY A 72 -18.20 -1.37 1.41
N ARG A 73 -17.89 -2.67 1.25
CA ARG A 73 -16.75 -3.17 0.46
C ARG A 73 -17.11 -4.47 -0.28
N PRO A 74 -17.79 -4.38 -1.44
CA PRO A 74 -18.22 -5.56 -2.19
C PRO A 74 -17.06 -6.41 -2.74
N MET A 75 -15.86 -5.84 -2.84
CA MET A 75 -14.65 -6.57 -3.24
C MET A 75 -14.18 -7.56 -2.17
N GLY A 76 -14.59 -7.38 -0.90
CA GLY A 76 -14.19 -8.20 0.24
C GLY A 76 -13.11 -7.55 1.11
N ILE A 77 -12.83 -8.15 2.25
CA ILE A 77 -11.89 -7.64 3.26
C ILE A 77 -10.91 -8.72 3.68
N GLU A 78 -9.64 -8.34 3.82
CA GLU A 78 -8.58 -9.24 4.26
C GLU A 78 -8.82 -9.80 5.66
N MET A 79 -8.41 -11.05 5.90
CA MET A 79 -8.62 -11.68 7.19
C MET A 79 -7.86 -11.05 8.35
N THR A 80 -6.70 -10.47 8.12
CA THR A 80 -5.92 -9.74 9.14
C THR A 80 -6.67 -8.50 9.62
N HIS A 81 -7.22 -7.70 8.70
CA HIS A 81 -8.05 -6.53 8.99
C HIS A 81 -9.32 -6.90 9.77
N MET A 82 -9.99 -7.99 9.39
CA MET A 82 -11.15 -8.50 10.13
C MET A 82 -10.80 -8.93 11.57
N ARG A 83 -9.65 -9.59 11.77
CA ARG A 83 -9.16 -9.99 13.11
C ARG A 83 -8.77 -8.79 13.97
N ALA A 84 -8.17 -7.77 13.36
CA ALA A 84 -7.80 -6.53 14.06
C ALA A 84 -9.03 -5.76 14.53
N ARG A 85 -10.10 -5.73 13.71
CA ARG A 85 -11.34 -5.02 14.04
C ARG A 85 -12.28 -5.81 14.94
N PHE A 86 -12.24 -7.14 14.87
CA PHE A 86 -13.09 -8.05 15.63
C PHE A 86 -12.24 -9.19 16.22
N ALA A 87 -11.90 -9.07 17.51
CA ALA A 87 -11.02 -10.02 18.22
C ALA A 87 -11.48 -11.49 18.12
N SER A 88 -12.79 -11.76 18.01
CA SER A 88 -13.39 -13.10 17.91
C SER A 88 -14.23 -13.27 16.63
N CYS A 89 -13.66 -13.01 15.46
CA CYS A 89 -14.37 -13.06 14.18
C CYS A 89 -14.56 -14.45 13.55
N SER A 90 -13.81 -15.48 13.98
CA SER A 90 -13.83 -16.80 13.34
C SER A 90 -15.19 -17.51 13.43
N GLY A 91 -15.81 -17.50 14.63
CA GLY A 91 -17.14 -18.09 14.85
C GLY A 91 -18.25 -17.41 14.06
N PRO A 92 -18.41 -16.07 14.16
CA PRO A 92 -19.38 -15.31 13.37
C PRO A 92 -19.22 -15.47 11.85
N ILE A 93 -18.00 -15.44 11.33
CA ILE A 93 -17.73 -15.64 9.89
C ILE A 93 -18.09 -17.07 9.48
N GLY A 94 -17.76 -18.07 10.29
CA GLY A 94 -18.16 -19.46 10.04
C GLY A 94 -19.68 -19.63 9.98
N ALA A 95 -20.42 -19.02 10.90
CA ALA A 95 -21.88 -19.05 10.92
C ALA A 95 -22.50 -18.32 9.71
N LEU A 96 -21.95 -17.18 9.31
CA LEU A 96 -22.38 -16.45 8.11
C LEU A 96 -22.08 -17.25 6.83
N ARG A 97 -20.94 -17.96 6.79
CA ARG A 97 -20.57 -18.81 5.66
C ARG A 97 -21.48 -20.02 5.55
N ALA A 98 -21.85 -20.64 6.67
CA ALA A 98 -22.81 -21.74 6.71
C ALA A 98 -24.21 -21.32 6.21
N LYS A 99 -24.58 -20.06 6.43
CA LYS A 99 -25.82 -19.46 5.90
C LYS A 99 -25.71 -19.00 4.43
N GLY A 100 -24.54 -19.16 3.80
CA GLY A 100 -24.30 -18.71 2.42
C GLY A 100 -24.24 -17.18 2.25
N LEU A 101 -24.10 -16.42 3.34
CA LEU A 101 -24.11 -14.95 3.33
C LEU A 101 -22.72 -14.35 3.05
N VAL A 102 -21.66 -15.10 3.34
CA VAL A 102 -20.28 -14.70 3.06
C VAL A 102 -19.50 -15.86 2.47
N GLU A 103 -18.52 -15.56 1.63
CA GLU A 103 -17.62 -16.54 1.03
C GLU A 103 -16.16 -16.19 1.25
N SER A 104 -15.31 -17.21 1.27
CA SER A 104 -13.86 -17.04 1.29
C SER A 104 -13.39 -16.71 -0.12
N CYS A 105 -12.60 -15.64 -0.25
CA CYS A 105 -12.05 -15.20 -1.51
C CYS A 105 -10.56 -14.92 -1.38
N ARG A 106 -9.88 -14.84 -2.54
CA ARG A 106 -8.51 -14.36 -2.64
C ARG A 106 -8.55 -12.94 -3.17
N LEU A 107 -8.18 -12.00 -2.33
CA LEU A 107 -8.19 -10.57 -2.63
C LEU A 107 -6.84 -10.18 -3.19
N ASP A 108 -6.84 -9.39 -4.26
CA ASP A 108 -5.63 -8.72 -4.69
C ASP A 108 -5.40 -7.50 -3.78
N PRO A 109 -4.32 -7.46 -2.97
CA PRO A 109 -4.05 -6.32 -2.11
C PRO A 109 -3.86 -5.01 -2.90
N LYS A 110 -3.61 -5.07 -4.20
CA LYS A 110 -3.48 -3.90 -5.09
C LYS A 110 -4.81 -3.44 -5.70
N ALA A 111 -5.89 -4.23 -5.59
CA ALA A 111 -7.19 -3.88 -6.14
C ALA A 111 -7.95 -2.86 -5.28
N ASP A 112 -7.66 -2.79 -3.97
CA ASP A 112 -8.33 -1.90 -3.02
C ASP A 112 -7.61 -0.53 -2.89
N THR A 113 -6.65 -0.23 -3.77
CA THR A 113 -6.00 1.08 -3.85
C THR A 113 -6.93 2.10 -4.50
N ALA A 114 -7.99 2.49 -3.79
CA ALA A 114 -8.50 3.85 -3.98
C ALA A 114 -7.30 4.78 -3.81
N CYS A 115 -6.98 5.57 -4.85
CA CYS A 115 -5.96 6.59 -4.72
C CYS A 115 -6.30 7.40 -3.47
N PRO A 116 -5.42 7.48 -2.46
CA PRO A 116 -5.71 8.32 -1.31
C PRO A 116 -6.06 9.72 -1.82
N PRO A 117 -7.06 10.39 -1.21
CA PRO A 117 -7.45 11.72 -1.63
C PRO A 117 -6.20 12.59 -1.70
N ALA A 118 -6.12 13.41 -2.76
CA ALA A 118 -4.99 14.30 -3.00
C ALA A 118 -4.60 14.99 -1.68
N LEU A 119 -3.36 14.81 -1.26
CA LEU A 119 -2.82 15.50 -0.09
C LEU A 119 -2.93 17.00 -0.37
N VAL A 120 -3.91 17.67 0.24
CA VAL A 120 -4.06 19.13 0.15
C VAL A 120 -2.96 19.75 1.02
N GLY A 121 -1.80 19.98 0.42
CA GLY A 121 -0.70 20.71 1.03
C GLY A 121 -0.88 22.22 0.96
N PRO A 122 -0.15 23.00 1.77
CA PRO A 122 -0.16 24.47 1.67
C PRO A 122 0.31 24.92 0.29
N GLU A 123 -0.20 26.06 -0.20
CA GLU A 123 0.21 26.64 -1.49
C GLU A 123 1.75 26.73 -1.59
N PRO A 124 2.35 26.30 -2.71
CA PRO A 124 3.78 26.32 -2.87
C PRO A 124 4.26 27.77 -2.96
N ASN A 125 5.38 28.05 -2.29
CA ASN A 125 6.03 29.34 -2.45
C ASN A 125 6.66 29.48 -3.85
N PRO A 126 7.11 30.69 -4.26
CA PRO A 126 7.64 30.89 -5.61
C PRO A 126 8.82 29.98 -5.99
N ASP A 127 9.70 29.64 -5.03
CA ASP A 127 10.85 28.77 -5.27
C ASP A 127 10.42 27.31 -5.46
N GLN A 128 9.44 26.86 -4.65
CA GLN A 128 8.83 25.54 -4.79
C GLN A 128 8.09 25.41 -6.12
N SER A 129 7.31 26.41 -6.52
CA SER A 129 6.61 26.43 -7.82
C SER A 129 7.58 26.32 -8.98
N ARG A 130 8.69 27.08 -8.94
CA ARG A 130 9.74 27.00 -9.96
C ARG A 130 10.38 25.62 -10.01
N ALA A 131 10.67 25.01 -8.86
CA ALA A 131 11.22 23.66 -8.81
C ALA A 131 10.23 22.62 -9.37
N LEU A 132 8.95 22.74 -9.04
CA LEU A 132 7.89 21.87 -9.56
C LEU A 132 7.78 22.00 -11.08
N GLU A 133 7.65 23.21 -11.61
CA GLU A 133 7.56 23.47 -13.05
C GLU A 133 8.77 22.92 -13.81
N THR A 134 9.98 23.14 -13.28
CA THR A 134 11.23 22.68 -13.91
C THR A 134 11.27 21.16 -14.03
N VAL A 135 10.94 20.44 -12.95
CA VAL A 135 10.97 18.97 -12.96
C VAL A 135 9.78 18.41 -13.77
N GLN A 136 8.61 19.03 -13.69
CA GLN A 136 7.43 18.60 -14.45
C GLN A 136 7.63 18.72 -15.96
N ALA A 137 8.32 19.77 -16.43
CA ALA A 137 8.63 19.95 -17.84
C ALA A 137 9.53 18.85 -18.42
N ALA A 138 10.35 18.18 -17.59
CA ALA A 138 11.22 17.09 -18.00
C ALA A 138 10.57 15.69 -17.85
N LEU A 139 9.32 15.61 -17.37
CA LEU A 139 8.65 14.32 -17.18
C LEU A 139 8.47 13.59 -18.52
N GLY A 140 9.00 12.38 -18.60
CA GLY A 140 8.99 11.56 -19.82
C GLY A 140 10.38 11.30 -20.37
N GLU A 141 11.37 12.09 -19.96
CA GLU A 141 12.78 11.90 -20.29
C GLU A 141 13.62 11.70 -19.03
N PHE A 142 14.83 11.15 -19.18
CA PHE A 142 15.76 11.03 -18.07
C PHE A 142 16.46 12.37 -17.82
N ALA A 143 16.20 12.97 -16.65
CA ALA A 143 16.85 14.19 -16.21
C ALA A 143 17.18 14.12 -14.70
N PRO A 144 18.46 14.19 -14.30
CA PRO A 144 18.83 14.26 -12.89
C PRO A 144 18.67 15.69 -12.35
N PHE A 145 18.05 15.83 -11.17
CA PHE A 145 17.87 17.11 -10.49
C PHE A 145 18.41 17.04 -9.05
N LEU A 146 19.01 18.14 -8.60
CA LEU A 146 19.36 18.36 -7.20
C LEU A 146 18.40 19.41 -6.63
N LEU A 147 17.57 19.02 -5.66
CA LEU A 147 16.74 19.96 -4.90
C LEU A 147 17.50 20.44 -3.66
N GLU A 148 18.20 21.55 -3.80
CA GLU A 148 18.95 22.17 -2.70
C GLU A 148 18.03 23.01 -1.80
N GLY A 149 18.25 22.92 -0.48
CA GLY A 149 17.55 23.76 0.47
C GLY A 149 17.82 23.37 1.91
N VAL A 150 17.73 24.33 2.84
CA VAL A 150 17.90 24.09 4.28
C VAL A 150 16.76 23.24 4.87
N THR A 151 16.95 22.66 6.05
CA THR A 151 15.85 22.00 6.78
C THR A 151 14.72 22.99 7.03
N GLY A 152 13.46 22.59 6.81
CA GLY A 152 12.30 23.48 6.96
C GLY A 152 11.91 24.29 5.71
N SER A 153 12.72 24.29 4.64
CA SER A 153 12.38 24.93 3.35
C SER A 153 11.23 24.25 2.56
N GLY A 154 10.70 23.15 3.08
CA GLY A 154 9.60 22.42 2.45
C GLY A 154 10.00 21.55 1.25
N LYS A 155 11.25 21.08 1.15
CA LYS A 155 11.67 20.11 0.10
C LYS A 155 10.76 18.87 0.04
N THR A 156 10.31 18.39 1.19
CA THR A 156 9.39 17.26 1.29
C THR A 156 8.08 17.52 0.55
N GLU A 157 7.56 18.75 0.62
CA GLU A 157 6.34 19.15 -0.09
C GLU A 157 6.53 19.10 -1.61
N VAL A 158 7.69 19.57 -2.09
CA VAL A 158 8.06 19.46 -3.51
C VAL A 158 8.09 17.99 -3.94
N TYR A 159 8.70 17.09 -3.16
CA TYR A 159 8.72 15.66 -3.47
C TYR A 159 7.31 15.06 -3.55
N ILE A 160 6.45 15.35 -2.55
CA ILE A 160 5.09 14.83 -2.50
C ILE A 160 4.28 15.28 -3.72
N ARG A 161 4.36 16.56 -4.09
CA ARG A 161 3.65 17.11 -5.26
C ARG A 161 4.14 16.52 -6.58
N LEU A 162 5.45 16.30 -6.73
CA LEU A 162 6.00 15.62 -7.91
C LEU A 162 5.54 14.16 -7.99
N ILE A 163 5.54 13.44 -6.87
CA ILE A 163 5.03 12.07 -6.78
C ILE A 163 3.56 12.03 -7.17
N GLN A 164 2.74 12.96 -6.67
CA GLN A 164 1.33 13.05 -7.01
C GLN A 164 1.13 13.26 -8.51
N ALA A 165 1.86 14.19 -9.13
CA ALA A 165 1.79 14.42 -10.58
C ALA A 165 2.17 13.16 -11.39
N VAL A 166 3.14 12.37 -10.93
CA VAL A 166 3.50 11.08 -11.56
C VAL A 166 2.38 10.05 -11.39
N ILE A 167 1.80 9.93 -10.19
CA ILE A 167 0.70 9.00 -9.91
C ILE A 167 -0.56 9.37 -10.70
N ASP A 168 -0.90 10.65 -10.80
CA ASP A 168 -2.05 11.17 -11.55
C ASP A 168 -1.92 10.86 -13.05
N SER A 169 -0.69 10.73 -13.55
CA SER A 169 -0.41 10.27 -14.91
C SER A 169 -0.45 8.74 -15.09
N GLY A 170 -0.92 8.00 -14.08
CA GLY A 170 -1.00 6.54 -14.10
C GLY A 170 0.34 5.81 -13.99
N ARG A 171 1.40 6.53 -13.57
CA ARG A 171 2.77 5.99 -13.42
C ARG A 171 3.09 5.75 -11.95
N GLN A 172 4.21 5.07 -11.69
CA GLN A 172 4.67 4.76 -10.34
C GLN A 172 5.87 5.62 -9.95
N ALA A 173 6.01 5.93 -8.66
CA ALA A 173 7.14 6.63 -8.09
C ALA A 173 7.85 5.76 -7.04
N LEU A 174 9.19 5.84 -7.01
CA LEU A 174 10.03 5.19 -6.00
C LEU A 174 10.72 6.26 -5.15
N VAL A 175 10.48 6.24 -3.85
CA VAL A 175 11.15 7.13 -2.88
C VAL A 175 12.07 6.29 -2.01
N LEU A 176 13.36 6.62 -2.01
CA LEU A 176 14.35 5.98 -1.17
C LEU A 176 14.62 6.87 0.03
N VAL A 177 14.25 6.39 1.22
CA VAL A 177 14.54 7.05 2.49
C VAL A 177 15.59 6.22 3.22
N HIS A 178 16.58 6.88 3.81
CA HIS A 178 17.56 6.21 4.64
C HIS A 178 16.92 5.88 6.00
N ALA A 179 16.60 4.60 6.24
CA ALA A 179 16.31 4.11 7.57
C ALA A 179 17.54 3.33 8.08
N PRO A 180 18.00 3.56 9.32
CA PRO A 180 19.08 2.76 9.89
C PRO A 180 18.66 1.29 9.95
N ALA A 181 19.64 0.38 9.75
CA ALA A 181 19.42 -1.06 9.78
C ALA A 181 18.72 -1.49 11.09
N PRO A 182 17.76 -2.43 11.05
CA PRO A 182 17.12 -2.94 12.26
C PRO A 182 18.15 -3.71 13.09
N GLY A 183 18.62 -3.10 14.18
CA GLY A 183 19.68 -3.64 15.04
C GLY A 183 20.24 -2.68 16.08
N ALA A 184 19.98 -1.37 15.96
CA ALA A 184 20.24 -0.42 17.06
C ALA A 184 19.09 -0.51 18.10
N PRO A 185 19.38 -0.52 19.42
CA PRO A 185 18.35 -0.61 20.45
C PRO A 185 17.36 0.54 20.28
N ALA A 186 16.10 0.19 20.04
CA ALA A 186 15.00 1.11 19.88
C ALA A 186 14.84 1.94 21.16
N GLN A 187 15.30 3.20 21.14
CA GLN A 187 14.72 4.19 22.03
C GLN A 187 13.32 4.48 21.50
N ALA A 188 12.34 4.06 22.30
CA ALA A 188 10.93 4.25 22.08
C ALA A 188 10.63 5.75 21.86
N SER A 189 10.43 6.13 20.61
CA SER A 189 9.59 7.28 20.28
C SER A 189 8.29 6.74 19.72
N SER A 190 7.29 6.78 20.59
CA SER A 190 5.90 6.57 20.29
C SER A 190 5.43 7.61 19.27
N ARG A 191 4.83 7.15 18.16
CA ARG A 191 3.63 7.72 17.52
C ARG A 191 3.23 6.92 16.27
N PRO A 192 1.95 6.96 15.87
CA PRO A 192 1.16 5.75 15.77
C PRO A 192 0.80 5.37 14.33
N SER A 193 0.75 4.07 14.08
CA SER A 193 -0.18 3.48 13.12
C SER A 193 -1.60 3.86 13.52
N CYS A 194 -2.26 4.71 12.73
CA CYS A 194 -3.71 4.82 12.52
C CYS A 194 -4.05 6.21 11.97
N LEU A 195 -4.26 6.31 10.66
CA LEU A 195 -5.21 7.27 10.10
C LEU A 195 -6.46 6.46 9.73
N ALA A 196 -7.27 6.19 10.74
CA ALA A 196 -8.67 5.86 10.55
C ALA A 196 -9.43 7.19 10.29
N PRO A 197 -10.43 7.21 9.40
CA PRO A 197 -11.27 8.39 9.22
C PRO A 197 -12.21 8.48 10.42
N PHE A 198 -12.11 9.57 11.19
CA PHE A 198 -13.18 9.99 12.09
C PHE A 198 -13.99 11.06 11.35
N GLY A 199 -15.22 10.72 11.01
CA GLY A 199 -16.25 11.69 10.70
C GLY A 199 -16.93 12.15 11.99
N ALA A 200 -17.07 13.45 12.13
CA ALA A 200 -18.30 14.16 12.49
C ALA A 200 -18.14 15.59 11.98
#